data_AF-A0A8K1ZWA9-F1
#
_entry.id   AF-A0A8K1ZWA9-F1
#
_cell.length_a   1.000
_cell.length_b   1.000
_cell.length_c   1.000
_cell.angle_alpha   90.00
_cell.angle_beta   90.00
_cell.angle_gamma   90.00
#
_symmetry.space_group_name_H-M   'P 1'
#
loop_
_entity.id
_entity.type
_entity.pdbx_description
1 polymer ?
#
loop_
_entity_poly.entity_id
_entity_poly.type
_entity_poly.pdbx_seq_one_letter_code
_entity_poly.pdbx_strand_id
1 'polypeptide(L)'
;MSKLRSLLSWLLAGILALTIAGCGGSATVTPPPTYGADEITQIQKYAPSILATHERFDELLTAIDAANWTETQNLMRGPFGQMLQDMNYLSLHLLPEDQKVARQASRSIFEDFVRIDRAAADNNIDAAARAYDQVLTDFEQFVQVVPEAALAQASASEVTPPAPKAAEATPESAPEPVAESSEV
;
A
#
# COMPACT_ATOMS: atom_id res chain seq x y z
N MET A 1 -46.06 33.39 41.23
CA MET A 1 -44.96 32.39 41.28
C MET A 1 -45.34 30.99 40.75
N SER A 2 -46.51 30.81 40.13
CA SER A 2 -47.02 29.48 39.70
C SER A 2 -46.67 29.12 38.24
N LYS A 3 -46.32 30.11 37.41
CA LYS A 3 -46.03 29.93 35.97
C LYS A 3 -44.62 29.35 35.71
N LEU A 4 -43.66 29.59 36.61
CA LEU A 4 -42.30 29.02 36.52
C LEU A 4 -42.28 27.50 36.76
N ARG A 5 -43.17 26.98 37.62
CA ARG A 5 -43.25 25.55 37.93
C ARG A 5 -43.77 24.72 36.74
N SER A 6 -44.68 25.30 35.95
CA SER A 6 -45.23 24.68 34.75
C SER A 6 -44.20 24.64 33.61
N LEU A 7 -43.46 25.73 33.41
CA LEU A 7 -42.39 25.79 32.40
C LEU A 7 -41.23 24.85 32.73
N LEU A 8 -40.88 24.68 34.01
CA LEU A 8 -39.83 23.75 34.44
C LEU A 8 -40.22 22.28 34.20
N SER A 9 -41.51 21.93 34.37
CA SER A 9 -42.00 20.58 34.11
C SER A 9 -42.01 20.23 32.62
N TRP A 10 -42.26 21.20 31.75
CA TRP A 10 -42.25 20.98 30.30
C TRP A 10 -40.81 20.81 29.77
N LEU A 11 -39.86 21.55 30.34
CA LEU A 11 -38.44 21.45 30.01
C LEU A 11 -37.85 20.09 30.46
N LEU A 12 -38.23 19.60 31.64
CA LEU A 12 -37.79 18.28 32.13
C LEU A 12 -38.37 17.11 31.32
N ALA A 13 -39.64 17.21 30.91
CA ALA A 13 -40.27 16.18 30.07
C ALA A 13 -39.68 16.15 28.64
N GLY A 14 -39.32 17.31 28.08
CA GLY A 14 -38.65 17.39 26.78
C GLY A 14 -37.26 16.75 26.76
N ILE A 15 -36.48 16.95 27.83
CA ILE A 15 -35.14 16.34 27.96
C ILE A 15 -35.25 14.81 28.09
N LEU A 16 -36.25 14.31 28.84
CA LEU A 16 -36.44 12.86 29.00
C LEU A 16 -36.85 12.18 27.69
N ALA A 17 -37.69 12.81 26.88
CA ALA A 17 -38.12 12.28 25.59
C ALA A 17 -37.00 12.18 24.55
N LEU A 18 -36.01 13.08 24.57
CA LEU A 18 -34.84 13.01 23.67
C LEU A 18 -33.88 11.85 24.02
N THR A 19 -33.86 11.39 25.27
CA THR A 19 -32.93 10.31 25.69
C THR A 19 -33.41 8.91 25.35
N ILE A 20 -34.71 8.71 25.11
CA ILE A 20 -35.29 7.38 24.83
C ILE A 20 -35.17 7.00 23.35
N ALA A 21 -35.06 7.99 22.45
CA ALA A 21 -34.83 7.76 21.02
C ALA A 21 -33.36 7.40 20.67
N GLY A 22 -32.46 7.36 21.66
CA GLY A 22 -31.02 7.14 21.45
C GLY A 22 -30.52 5.70 21.65
N CYS A 23 -31.36 4.74 22.04
CA CYS A 23 -30.94 3.35 22.29
C CYS A 23 -31.59 2.37 21.31
N GLY A 24 -31.40 2.62 20.02
CA GLY A 24 -31.65 1.65 18.94
C GLY A 24 -30.34 1.12 18.36
N GLY A 25 -29.29 1.06 19.18
CA GLY A 25 -28.01 0.47 18.81
C GLY A 25 -28.17 -1.04 18.70
N SER A 26 -28.71 -1.51 17.58
CA SER A 26 -28.58 -2.91 17.17
C SER A 26 -27.08 -3.21 17.14
N ALA A 27 -26.60 -3.87 18.19
CA ALA A 27 -25.32 -4.57 18.16
C ALA A 27 -25.48 -5.74 17.19
N THR A 28 -25.52 -5.44 15.89
CA THR A 28 -25.25 -6.44 14.88
C THR A 28 -23.81 -6.85 15.14
N VAL A 29 -23.64 -8.05 15.67
CA VAL A 29 -22.34 -8.71 15.74
C VAL A 29 -21.89 -8.85 14.29
N THR A 30 -21.14 -7.85 13.81
CA THR A 30 -20.56 -7.88 12.48
C THR A 30 -19.64 -9.09 12.45
N PRO A 31 -19.80 -10.01 11.48
CA PRO A 31 -18.86 -11.12 11.34
C PRO A 31 -17.43 -10.56 11.27
N PRO A 32 -16.43 -11.32 11.76
CA PRO A 32 -15.05 -10.86 11.74
C PRO A 32 -14.68 -10.41 10.32
N PRO A 33 -14.02 -9.26 10.16
CA PRO A 33 -13.77 -8.69 8.86
C PRO A 33 -12.88 -9.66 8.08
N THR A 34 -13.38 -10.14 6.95
CA THR A 34 -12.63 -10.99 6.01
C THR A 34 -12.30 -10.20 4.76
N TYR A 35 -11.17 -10.49 4.13
CA TYR A 35 -10.82 -9.89 2.85
C TYR A 35 -11.85 -10.25 1.77
N GLY A 36 -12.31 -9.27 1.01
CA GLY A 36 -13.02 -9.49 -0.23
C GLY A 36 -12.05 -9.75 -1.39
N ALA A 37 -12.59 -10.21 -2.52
CA ALA A 37 -11.80 -10.53 -3.70
C ALA A 37 -11.11 -9.29 -4.31
N ASP A 38 -11.76 -8.13 -4.24
CA ASP A 38 -11.22 -6.87 -4.75
C ASP A 38 -10.03 -6.41 -3.88
N GLU A 39 -10.12 -6.52 -2.55
CA GLU A 39 -9.03 -6.20 -1.63
C GLU A 39 -7.83 -7.09 -1.87
N ILE A 40 -8.03 -8.41 -2.02
CA ILE A 40 -6.93 -9.34 -2.34
C ILE A 40 -6.27 -8.98 -3.66
N THR A 41 -7.04 -8.60 -4.68
CA THR A 41 -6.51 -8.17 -5.98
C THR A 41 -5.63 -6.92 -5.85
N GLN A 42 -6.06 -5.94 -5.06
CA GLN A 42 -5.25 -4.74 -4.82
C GLN A 42 -3.98 -5.05 -4.03
N ILE A 43 -4.06 -5.91 -3.01
CA ILE A 43 -2.87 -6.31 -2.24
C ILE A 43 -1.86 -7.03 -3.15
N GLN A 44 -2.32 -7.94 -4.00
CA GLN A 44 -1.48 -8.65 -4.97
C GLN A 44 -0.80 -7.75 -5.99
N LYS A 45 -1.40 -6.59 -6.30
CA LYS A 45 -0.80 -5.62 -7.21
C LYS A 45 0.47 -4.98 -6.63
N TYR A 46 0.50 -4.72 -5.34
CA TYR A 46 1.59 -3.97 -4.69
C TYR A 46 2.58 -4.86 -3.96
N ALA A 47 2.15 -6.01 -3.42
CA ALA A 47 3.00 -6.89 -2.62
C ALA A 47 4.29 -7.35 -3.35
N PRO A 48 4.28 -7.75 -4.63
CA PRO A 48 5.50 -8.21 -5.31
C PRO A 48 6.57 -7.13 -5.41
N SER A 49 6.19 -5.88 -5.69
CA SER A 49 7.11 -4.74 -5.77
C SER A 49 7.79 -4.45 -4.42
N ILE A 50 6.99 -4.49 -3.35
CA ILE A 50 7.48 -4.29 -1.97
C ILE A 50 8.46 -5.40 -1.59
N LEU A 51 8.11 -6.66 -1.88
CA LEU A 51 8.96 -7.81 -1.54
C LEU A 51 10.23 -7.90 -2.40
N ALA A 52 10.16 -7.53 -3.68
CA ALA A 52 11.35 -7.44 -4.53
C ALA A 52 12.34 -6.38 -4.03
N THR A 53 11.88 -5.37 -3.29
CA THR A 53 12.77 -4.38 -2.67
C THR A 53 13.62 -5.01 -1.56
N HIS A 54 13.24 -6.17 -1.02
CA HIS A 54 14.03 -6.89 -0.02
C HIS A 54 15.45 -7.16 -0.51
N GLU A 55 15.60 -7.58 -1.77
CA GLU A 55 16.90 -7.88 -2.39
C GLU A 55 17.82 -6.66 -2.47
N ARG A 56 17.25 -5.46 -2.41
CA ARG A 56 17.98 -4.20 -2.55
C ARG A 56 18.44 -3.61 -1.22
N PHE A 57 18.02 -4.16 -0.08
CA PHE A 57 18.53 -3.72 1.22
C PHE A 57 20.03 -3.98 1.36
N ASP A 58 20.56 -5.02 0.73
CA ASP A 58 22.00 -5.29 0.70
C ASP A 58 22.77 -4.21 -0.09
N GLU A 59 22.17 -3.68 -1.18
CA GLU A 59 22.74 -2.55 -1.92
C GLU A 59 22.82 -1.30 -1.03
N LEU A 60 21.77 -1.03 -0.24
CA LEU A 60 21.73 0.11 0.67
C LEU A 60 22.78 -0.01 1.78
N LEU A 61 22.89 -1.19 2.41
CA LEU A 61 23.90 -1.44 3.42
C LEU A 61 25.31 -1.28 2.85
N THR A 62 25.57 -1.85 1.68
CA THR A 62 26.85 -1.72 0.99
C THR A 62 27.20 -0.25 0.73
N ALA A 63 26.22 0.56 0.31
CA ALA A 63 26.43 1.99 0.09
C ALA A 63 26.74 2.75 1.40
N ILE A 64 26.05 2.40 2.50
CA ILE A 64 26.28 2.99 3.83
C ILE A 64 27.69 2.64 4.35
N ASP A 65 28.07 1.36 4.28
CA ASP A 65 29.37 0.87 4.75
C ASP A 65 30.54 1.48 3.96
N ALA A 66 30.33 1.72 2.67
CA ALA A 66 31.29 2.40 1.81
C ALA A 66 31.32 3.93 1.99
N ALA A 67 30.48 4.50 2.87
CA ALA A 67 30.22 5.94 2.99
C ALA A 67 29.86 6.60 1.65
N ASN A 68 29.24 5.84 0.74
CA ASN A 68 28.78 6.33 -0.54
C ASN A 68 27.41 7.00 -0.37
N TRP A 69 27.43 8.22 0.17
CA TRP A 69 26.20 8.96 0.49
C TRP A 69 25.38 9.34 -0.74
N THR A 70 26.03 9.54 -1.89
CA THR A 70 25.33 9.78 -3.15
C THR A 70 24.48 8.57 -3.52
N GLU A 71 25.05 7.37 -3.47
CA GLU A 71 24.30 6.16 -3.79
C GLU A 71 23.24 5.84 -2.74
N THR A 72 23.58 6.00 -1.45
CA THR A 72 22.64 5.85 -0.33
C THR A 72 21.38 6.71 -0.57
N GLN A 73 21.54 7.98 -0.94
CA GLN A 73 20.42 8.87 -1.24
C GLN A 73 19.71 8.55 -2.56
N ASN A 74 20.41 8.04 -3.58
CA ASN A 74 19.80 7.61 -4.84
C ASN A 74 18.87 6.43 -4.62
N LEU A 75 19.32 5.45 -3.83
CA LEU A 75 18.52 4.32 -3.42
C LEU A 75 17.29 4.77 -2.62
N MET A 76 17.48 5.61 -1.59
CA MET A 76 16.36 6.09 -0.76
C MET A 76 15.30 6.85 -1.56
N ARG A 77 15.70 7.67 -2.55
CA ARG A 77 14.77 8.46 -3.38
C ARG A 77 14.20 7.68 -4.57
N GLY A 78 14.86 6.64 -5.03
CA GLY A 78 14.44 5.82 -6.16
C GLY A 78 13.63 4.62 -5.69
N PRO A 79 14.25 3.43 -5.59
CA PRO A 79 13.54 2.19 -5.24
C PRO A 79 12.83 2.23 -3.90
N PHE A 80 13.49 2.70 -2.83
CA PHE A 80 12.86 2.70 -1.51
C PHE A 80 11.76 3.77 -1.40
N GLY A 81 11.84 4.83 -2.21
CA GLY A 81 10.77 5.79 -2.39
C GLY A 81 9.52 5.15 -3.01
N GLN A 82 9.71 4.36 -4.08
CA GLN A 82 8.63 3.60 -4.71
C GLN A 82 8.06 2.54 -3.75
N MET A 83 8.92 1.84 -3.01
CA MET A 83 8.50 0.87 -1.99
C MET A 83 7.58 1.52 -0.96
N LEU A 84 7.97 2.66 -0.38
CA LEU A 84 7.13 3.39 0.58
C LEU A 84 5.78 3.80 0.00
N GLN A 85 5.75 4.19 -1.28
CA GLN A 85 4.52 4.51 -1.98
C GLN A 85 3.62 3.27 -2.13
N ASP A 86 4.19 2.15 -2.54
CA ASP A 86 3.47 0.88 -2.69
C ASP A 86 2.95 0.35 -1.34
N MET A 87 3.76 0.45 -0.29
CA MET A 87 3.37 0.09 1.08
C MET A 87 2.17 0.92 1.56
N ASN A 88 2.17 2.22 1.26
CA ASN A 88 1.05 3.08 1.59
C ASN A 88 -0.23 2.67 0.84
N TYR A 89 -0.13 2.37 -0.47
CA TYR A 89 -1.28 1.89 -1.24
C TYR A 89 -1.80 0.54 -0.74
N LEU A 90 -0.92 -0.41 -0.48
CA LEU A 90 -1.29 -1.72 0.07
C LEU A 90 -2.02 -1.56 1.40
N SER A 91 -1.54 -0.67 2.27
CA SER A 91 -2.13 -0.45 3.61
C SER A 91 -3.59 0.02 3.57
N LEU A 92 -4.07 0.58 2.45
CA LEU A 92 -5.48 0.99 2.30
C LEU A 92 -6.43 -0.20 2.15
N HIS A 93 -5.90 -1.34 1.70
CA HIS A 93 -6.68 -2.54 1.39
C HIS A 93 -6.57 -3.62 2.48
N LEU A 94 -5.82 -3.36 3.55
CA LEU A 94 -5.74 -4.25 4.71
C LEU A 94 -6.99 -4.15 5.60
N LEU A 95 -7.18 -5.13 6.49
CA LEU A 95 -8.24 -5.07 7.50
C LEU A 95 -7.94 -3.93 8.49
N PRO A 96 -8.95 -3.28 9.09
CA PRO A 96 -8.76 -2.06 9.90
C PRO A 96 -7.73 -2.17 11.04
N GLU A 97 -7.53 -3.38 11.58
CA GLU A 97 -6.52 -3.65 12.61
C GLU A 97 -5.10 -3.63 12.01
N ASP A 98 -4.91 -4.35 10.91
CA ASP A 98 -3.64 -4.44 10.17
C ASP A 98 -3.26 -3.12 9.50
N GLN A 99 -4.23 -2.31 9.06
CA GLN A 99 -3.97 -0.98 8.47
C GLN A 99 -3.16 -0.10 9.41
N LYS A 100 -3.43 -0.16 10.72
CA LYS A 100 -2.73 0.67 11.71
C LYS A 100 -1.27 0.26 11.82
N VAL A 101 -1.02 -1.04 11.91
CA VAL A 101 0.34 -1.59 11.99
C VAL A 101 1.11 -1.30 10.71
N ALA A 102 0.52 -1.55 9.55
CA ALA A 102 1.15 -1.28 8.25
C ALA A 102 1.49 0.21 8.06
N ARG A 103 0.58 1.12 8.41
CA ARG A 103 0.83 2.57 8.31
C ARG A 103 1.90 3.03 9.30
N GLN A 104 1.92 2.45 10.50
CA GLN A 104 2.95 2.76 11.49
C GLN A 104 4.32 2.30 10.99
N ALA A 105 4.45 1.06 10.52
CA ALA A 105 5.68 0.54 9.95
C ALA A 105 6.19 1.40 8.77
N SER A 106 5.33 1.70 7.79
CA SER A 106 5.68 2.57 6.66
C SER A 106 6.16 3.95 7.10
N ARG A 107 5.55 4.51 8.16
CA ARG A 107 5.96 5.79 8.72
C ARG A 107 7.31 5.68 9.42
N SER A 108 7.54 4.65 10.22
CA SER A 108 8.81 4.45 10.91
C SER A 108 9.96 4.30 9.92
N ILE A 109 9.78 3.50 8.86
CA ILE A 109 10.76 3.34 7.77
C ILE A 109 11.10 4.69 7.13
N PHE A 110 10.10 5.52 6.83
CA PHE A 110 10.35 6.86 6.31
C PHE A 110 11.16 7.72 7.29
N GLU A 111 10.81 7.69 8.58
CA GLU A 111 11.53 8.42 9.62
C GLU A 111 12.97 7.90 9.79
N ASP A 112 13.23 6.60 9.58
CA ASP A 112 14.57 6.02 9.54
C ASP A 112 15.38 6.41 8.31
N PHE A 113 14.77 6.48 7.12
CA PHE A 113 15.46 7.02 5.95
C PHE A 113 15.87 8.48 6.16
N VAL A 114 15.05 9.28 6.85
CA VAL A 114 15.43 10.65 7.26
C VAL A 114 16.60 10.62 8.24
N ARG A 115 16.66 9.65 9.17
CA ARG A 115 17.80 9.47 10.08
C ARG A 115 19.07 9.07 9.32
N ILE A 116 18.98 8.21 8.32
CA ILE A 116 20.09 7.83 7.44
C ILE A 116 20.60 9.06 6.68
N ASP A 117 19.71 9.86 6.08
CA ASP A 117 20.11 11.07 5.35
C ASP A 117 20.80 12.10 6.26
N ARG A 118 20.30 12.27 7.49
CA ARG A 118 20.96 13.10 8.49
C ARG A 118 22.33 12.56 8.87
N ALA A 119 22.44 11.26 9.12
CA ALA A 119 23.71 10.62 9.46
C ALA A 119 24.73 10.75 8.30
N ALA A 120 24.27 10.66 7.05
CA ALA A 120 25.08 10.89 5.86
C ALA A 120 25.59 12.33 5.80
N ALA A 121 24.76 13.33 6.11
CA ALA A 121 25.17 14.73 6.19
C ALA A 121 26.26 14.98 7.26
N ASP A 122 26.19 14.22 8.36
CA ASP A 122 27.18 14.26 9.45
C ASP A 122 28.38 13.31 9.21
N ASN A 123 28.41 12.59 8.07
CA ASN A 123 29.40 11.54 7.74
C ASN A 123 29.56 10.48 8.84
N ASN A 124 28.44 10.09 9.46
CA ASN A 124 28.38 9.19 10.60
C ASN A 124 27.83 7.81 10.19
N ILE A 125 28.73 6.91 9.81
CA ILE A 125 28.40 5.55 9.35
C ILE A 125 27.67 4.77 10.43
N ASP A 126 28.13 4.80 11.68
CA ASP A 126 27.51 4.04 12.77
C ASP A 126 26.06 4.47 13.03
N ALA A 127 25.76 5.78 12.89
CA ALA A 127 24.39 6.28 13.02
C ALA A 127 23.51 5.86 11.84
N ALA A 128 24.06 5.85 10.62
CA ALA A 128 23.35 5.39 9.43
C ALA A 128 23.05 3.88 9.50
N ALA A 129 24.02 3.06 9.91
CA ALA A 129 23.86 1.61 10.06
C ALA A 129 22.80 1.25 11.10
N ARG A 130 22.79 1.93 12.26
CA ARG A 130 21.73 1.72 13.27
C ARG A 130 20.34 2.07 12.77
N ALA A 131 20.21 3.16 11.99
CA ALA A 131 18.93 3.53 11.40
C ALA A 131 18.51 2.52 10.32
N TYR A 132 19.46 2.01 9.53
CA TYR A 132 19.23 0.91 8.58
C TYR A 132 18.67 -0.35 9.28
N ASP A 133 19.23 -0.75 10.43
CA ASP A 133 18.70 -1.90 11.19
C ASP A 133 17.24 -1.70 11.62
N GLN A 134 16.85 -0.45 11.94
CA GLN A 134 15.46 -0.13 12.24
C GLN A 134 14.57 -0.23 11.00
N VAL A 135 15.06 0.20 9.83
CA VAL A 135 14.33 0.00 8.56
C VAL A 135 14.02 -1.47 8.33
N LEU A 136 14.99 -2.36 8.52
CA LEU A 136 14.76 -3.80 8.37
C LEU A 136 13.72 -4.32 9.36
N THR A 137 13.83 -3.90 10.62
CA THR A 137 12.89 -4.29 11.69
C THR A 137 11.45 -3.86 11.36
N ASP A 138 11.26 -2.62 10.92
CA ASP A 138 9.93 -2.11 10.57
C ASP A 138 9.41 -2.69 9.25
N PHE A 139 10.29 -3.00 8.29
CA PHE A 139 9.92 -3.70 7.07
C PHE A 139 9.39 -5.09 7.37
N GLU A 140 10.04 -5.85 8.26
CA GLU A 140 9.55 -7.15 8.72
C GLU A 140 8.19 -7.04 9.40
N GLN A 141 7.97 -6.03 10.25
CA GLN A 141 6.66 -5.78 10.87
C GLN A 141 5.57 -5.50 9.82
N PHE A 142 5.91 -4.76 8.76
CA PHE A 142 4.98 -4.54 7.66
C PHE A 142 4.63 -5.85 6.95
N VAL A 143 5.63 -6.67 6.60
CA VAL A 143 5.43 -7.93 5.88
C VAL A 143 4.57 -8.91 6.71
N GLN A 144 4.72 -8.92 8.04
CA GLN A 144 3.94 -9.80 8.93
C GLN A 144 2.43 -9.54 8.89
N VAL A 145 2.00 -8.31 8.54
CA VAL A 145 0.56 -7.97 8.44
C VAL A 145 0.02 -8.06 7.02
N VAL A 146 0.85 -8.44 6.03
CA VAL A 146 0.39 -8.72 4.67
C VAL A 146 -0.23 -10.13 4.65
N PRO A 147 -1.48 -10.29 4.17
CA PRO A 147 -2.15 -11.58 4.21
C PRO A 147 -1.49 -12.62 3.30
N GLU A 148 -1.27 -13.82 3.84
CA GLU A 148 -0.65 -14.94 3.14
C GLU A 148 -1.43 -15.36 1.88
N ALA A 149 -2.76 -15.19 1.88
CA ALA A 149 -3.61 -15.43 0.71
C ALA A 149 -3.26 -14.56 -0.51
N ALA A 150 -2.67 -13.38 -0.28
CA ALA A 150 -2.12 -12.54 -1.34
C ALA A 150 -0.71 -12.99 -1.77
N LEU A 151 0.09 -13.52 -0.84
CA LEU A 151 1.45 -14.00 -1.09
C LEU A 151 1.48 -15.33 -1.87
N ALA A 152 0.59 -16.27 -1.52
CA ALA A 152 0.56 -17.62 -2.11
C ALA A 152 0.13 -17.66 -3.60
N GLN A 153 -0.62 -16.66 -4.07
CA GLN A 153 -1.09 -16.60 -5.46
C GLN A 153 -0.13 -15.83 -6.38
N ALA A 154 0.74 -14.98 -5.84
CA ALA A 154 1.84 -14.39 -6.59
C ALA A 154 2.80 -15.49 -7.11
N SER A 155 3.02 -16.53 -6.30
CA SER A 155 3.79 -17.73 -6.68
C SER A 155 3.06 -18.66 -7.65
N ALA A 156 1.73 -18.57 -7.76
CA ALA A 156 0.91 -19.42 -8.62
C ALA A 156 0.74 -18.88 -10.05
N SER A 157 0.97 -17.58 -10.28
CA SER A 157 0.88 -16.96 -11.61
C SER A 157 2.16 -17.09 -12.46
N GLU A 158 3.27 -17.61 -11.92
CA GLU A 158 4.52 -17.82 -12.69
C GLU A 158 4.57 -19.18 -13.44
N VAL A 159 3.56 -20.05 -13.29
CA VAL A 159 3.51 -21.34 -13.99
C VAL A 159 2.29 -21.42 -14.91
N THR A 160 2.25 -20.60 -15.97
CA THR A 160 1.62 -20.97 -17.25
C THR A 160 2.19 -20.07 -18.36
N PRO A 161 3.09 -20.58 -19.22
CA PRO A 161 3.41 -19.91 -20.48
C PRO A 161 2.13 -19.76 -21.31
N PRO A 162 1.83 -18.58 -21.89
CA PRO A 162 0.78 -18.51 -22.90
C PRO A 162 1.20 -19.41 -24.06
N ALA A 163 0.41 -20.47 -24.30
CA ALA A 163 0.56 -21.34 -25.44
C ALA A 163 0.65 -20.49 -26.73
N PRO A 164 1.56 -20.83 -27.67
CA PRO A 164 1.68 -20.09 -28.91
C PRO A 164 0.37 -20.23 -29.68
N LYS A 165 -0.36 -19.12 -29.82
CA LYS A 165 -1.53 -19.07 -30.69
C LYS A 165 -1.04 -19.35 -32.11
N ALA A 166 -1.42 -20.51 -32.60
CA ALA A 166 -1.11 -21.03 -33.91
C ALA A 166 -1.34 -19.97 -35.00
N ALA A 167 -0.36 -19.88 -35.89
CA ALA A 167 -0.48 -19.25 -37.18
C ALA A 167 -1.66 -19.90 -37.94
N GLU A 168 -2.68 -19.11 -38.26
CA GLU A 168 -3.67 -19.47 -39.26
C GLU A 168 -3.38 -18.61 -40.50
N ALA A 169 -2.58 -19.20 -41.39
CA ALA A 169 -2.38 -18.74 -42.75
C ALA A 169 -3.50 -19.32 -43.62
N THR A 170 -4.18 -18.49 -44.42
CA THR A 170 -4.83 -18.89 -45.68
C THR A 170 -5.26 -17.63 -46.48
N PRO A 171 -5.49 -17.69 -47.79
CA PRO A 171 -4.52 -17.21 -48.78
C PRO A 171 -5.09 -16.19 -49.79
N GLU A 172 -4.18 -15.58 -50.56
CA GLU A 172 -4.28 -15.30 -52.00
C GLU A 172 -5.64 -14.95 -52.63
N SER A 173 -5.79 -13.68 -53.06
CA SER A 173 -6.31 -13.38 -54.41
C SER A 173 -5.89 -11.97 -54.83
N ALA A 174 -5.09 -11.89 -55.90
CA ALA A 174 -4.68 -10.71 -56.65
C ALA A 174 -5.79 -10.24 -57.65
N PRO A 175 -5.53 -9.42 -58.70
CA PRO A 175 -5.21 -7.98 -58.69
C PRO A 175 -6.07 -7.11 -59.68
N GLU A 176 -5.95 -5.77 -59.56
CA GLU A 176 -6.15 -4.67 -60.57
C GLU A 176 -7.55 -4.41 -61.22
N PRO A 177 -7.84 -3.27 -61.92
CA PRO A 177 -6.97 -2.16 -62.41
C PRO A 177 -7.46 -0.68 -62.27
N VAL A 178 -6.49 0.24 -62.39
CA VAL A 178 -6.39 1.55 -63.11
C VAL A 178 -7.59 2.53 -63.25
N ALA A 179 -7.34 3.80 -62.86
CA ALA A 179 -7.66 5.06 -63.58
C ALA A 179 -6.91 6.20 -62.84
N GLU A 180 -5.81 6.78 -63.32
CA GLU A 180 -5.61 7.74 -64.42
C GLU A 180 -6.52 9.00 -64.38
N SER A 181 -5.85 10.17 -64.49
CA SER A 181 -6.32 11.52 -64.87
C SER A 181 -6.48 12.63 -63.79
N SER A 182 -5.46 13.52 -63.79
CA SER A 182 -5.55 14.97 -64.09
C SER A 182 -5.42 16.02 -62.95
N GLU A 183 -4.28 16.73 -63.00
CA GLU A 183 -4.02 18.20 -62.90
C GLU A 183 -4.89 19.10 -62.00
N VAL A 184 -4.27 19.91 -61.13
CA VAL A 184 -3.78 21.30 -61.37
C VAL A 184 -2.62 21.62 -60.43
#